data_AF-A0A090QQD9-F1
#
_entry.id   AF-A0A090QQD9-F1
#
_cell.length_a   1.000
_cell.length_b   1.000
_cell.length_c   1.000
_cell.angle_alpha   90.00
_cell.angle_beta   90.00
_cell.angle_gamma   90.00
#
_symmetry.space_group_name_H-M   'P 1'
#
loop_
_entity.id
_entity.type
_entity.pdbx_description
1 polymer ?
#
loop_
_entity_poly.entity_id
_entity_poly.type
_entity_poly.pdbx_seq_one_letter_code
_entity_poly.pdbx_strand_id
1 'polypeptide(L)'
;MLGSGNQICDRLNIPFLADYERIYCAQDLDLGGLTIYQTLKKSLPQCQWLAPPEWEPHRDKFRLPPKDAPQLAKAIQLARTLSLTQEADVMNQTRAFLEQEAFLPEL
;
A
#
# COMPACT_ATOMS: atom_id res chain seq x y z
N MET A 1 -13.68 -14.21 -5.15
CA MET A 1 -13.62 -13.78 -3.73
C MET A 1 -12.61 -12.63 -3.69
N LEU A 2 -13.08 -11.39 -3.73
CA LEU A 2 -12.19 -10.22 -3.60
C LEU A 2 -11.82 -10.13 -2.10
N GLY A 3 -10.53 -10.09 -1.81
CA GLY A 3 -9.98 -10.25 -0.46
C GLY A 3 -10.63 -9.33 0.58
N SER A 4 -10.75 -9.84 1.81
CA SER A 4 -11.30 -9.14 2.98
C SER A 4 -10.65 -7.77 3.23
N GLY A 5 -9.44 -7.53 2.72
CA GLY A 5 -8.73 -6.25 2.83
C GLY A 5 -9.56 -5.03 2.38
N ASN A 6 -10.37 -5.15 1.32
CA ASN A 6 -11.23 -4.05 0.87
C ASN A 6 -12.40 -3.74 1.82
N GLN A 7 -12.76 -4.68 2.72
CA GLN A 7 -13.88 -4.48 3.64
C GLN A 7 -13.61 -3.35 4.64
N ILE A 8 -12.34 -3.04 4.94
CA ILE A 8 -12.00 -1.91 5.81
C ILE A 8 -12.50 -0.56 5.26
N CYS A 9 -12.64 -0.46 3.94
CA CYS A 9 -13.15 0.71 3.24
C CYS A 9 -14.69 0.83 3.28
N ASP A 10 -15.40 -0.14 3.87
CA ASP A 10 -16.85 -0.08 4.02
C ASP A 10 -17.24 1.13 4.89
N ARG A 11 -18.28 1.84 4.46
CA ARG A 11 -18.83 3.00 5.16
C ARG A 11 -19.23 2.68 6.60
N LEU A 12 -19.58 1.43 6.90
CA LEU A 12 -19.92 0.99 8.25
C LEU A 12 -18.71 1.00 9.21
N ASN A 13 -17.49 0.88 8.69
CA ASN A 13 -16.27 0.92 9.50
C ASN A 13 -15.79 2.35 9.79
N ILE A 14 -16.18 3.32 8.96
CA ILE A 14 -15.70 4.71 9.06
C ILE A 14 -15.98 5.35 10.42
N PRO A 15 -17.17 5.24 11.05
CA PRO A 15 -17.41 5.81 12.37
C PRO A 15 -16.46 5.27 13.44
N PHE A 16 -16.24 3.96 13.46
CA PHE A 16 -15.31 3.32 14.41
C PHE A 16 -13.87 3.78 14.18
N LEU A 17 -13.43 3.86 12.93
CA LEU A 17 -12.07 4.31 12.60
C LEU A 17 -11.87 5.81 12.88
N ALA A 18 -12.91 6.62 12.78
CA ALA A 18 -12.83 8.07 13.01
C ALA A 18 -12.48 8.44 14.46
N ASP A 19 -12.71 7.53 15.42
CA ASP A 19 -12.38 7.73 16.83
C ASP A 19 -10.86 7.69 17.11
N TYR A 20 -10.06 7.21 16.17
CA TYR A 20 -8.61 7.17 16.29
C TYR A 20 -7.98 8.50 15.86
N GLU A 21 -7.08 9.04 16.71
CA GLU A 21 -6.31 10.25 16.39
C GLU A 21 -5.43 10.05 15.14
N ARG A 22 -4.83 8.87 15.00
CA ARG A 22 -3.97 8.49 13.89
C ARG A 22 -4.22 7.05 13.48
N ILE A 23 -4.17 6.79 12.19
CA ILE A 23 -4.30 5.45 11.63
C ILE A 23 -3.07 5.20 10.75
N TYR A 24 -2.27 4.20 11.10
CA TYR A 24 -1.13 3.77 10.28
C TYR A 24 -1.56 2.65 9.35
N CYS A 25 -1.38 2.84 8.05
CA CYS A 25 -1.75 1.89 7.00
C CYS A 25 -0.51 1.13 6.53
N ALA A 26 -0.32 -0.08 7.03
CA ALA A 26 0.64 -1.06 6.51
C ALA A 26 -0.09 -1.95 5.51
N GLN A 27 -0.07 -1.58 4.24
CA GLN A 27 -0.66 -2.37 3.16
C GLN A 27 0.44 -2.95 2.28
N ASP A 28 0.10 -3.94 1.48
CA ASP A 28 0.97 -4.39 0.40
C ASP A 28 1.29 -3.21 -0.51
N LEU A 29 2.54 -3.16 -0.98
CA LEU A 29 2.95 -2.17 -1.95
C LEU A 29 2.67 -2.67 -3.37
N ASP A 30 1.38 -2.66 -3.69
CA ASP A 30 0.82 -3.04 -4.98
C ASP A 30 -0.37 -2.14 -5.35
N LEU A 31 -1.04 -2.42 -6.48
CA LEU A 31 -2.20 -1.61 -6.88
C LEU A 31 -3.38 -1.73 -5.88
N GLY A 32 -3.58 -2.89 -5.25
CA GLY A 32 -4.68 -3.12 -4.32
C GLY A 32 -4.50 -2.36 -3.01
N GLY A 33 -3.35 -2.51 -2.35
CA GLY A 33 -3.01 -1.83 -1.11
C GLY A 33 -2.99 -0.32 -1.26
N LEU A 34 -2.45 0.21 -2.36
CA LEU A 34 -2.50 1.64 -2.67
C LEU A 34 -3.94 2.14 -2.87
N THR A 35 -4.82 1.33 -3.46
CA THR A 35 -6.24 1.67 -3.67
C THR A 35 -7.00 1.72 -2.33
N ILE A 36 -6.73 0.75 -1.44
CA ILE A 36 -7.27 0.72 -0.08
C ILE A 36 -6.84 1.99 0.66
N TYR A 37 -5.54 2.29 0.67
CA TYR A 37 -5.02 3.48 1.33
C TYR A 37 -5.60 4.77 0.76
N GLN A 38 -5.71 4.92 -0.56
CA GLN A 38 -6.35 6.09 -1.16
C GLN A 38 -7.79 6.26 -0.67
N THR A 39 -8.55 5.15 -0.60
CA THR A 39 -9.95 5.18 -0.18
C THR A 39 -10.07 5.60 1.27
N LEU A 40 -9.28 5.00 2.16
CA LEU A 40 -9.23 5.37 3.57
C LEU A 40 -8.82 6.84 3.75
N LYS A 41 -7.74 7.28 3.09
CA LYS A 41 -7.22 8.65 3.20
C LYS A 41 -8.24 9.72 2.79
N LYS A 42 -9.13 9.41 1.81
CA LYS A 42 -10.21 10.32 1.40
C LYS A 42 -11.28 10.51 2.47
N SER A 43 -11.62 9.45 3.21
CA SER A 43 -12.64 9.48 4.26
C SER A 43 -12.08 9.84 5.64
N LEU A 44 -10.81 9.51 5.88
CA LEU A 44 -10.10 9.62 7.14
C LEU A 44 -8.73 10.26 6.88
N PRO A 45 -8.66 11.61 6.87
CA PRO A 45 -7.43 12.34 6.57
C PRO A 45 -6.27 12.02 7.53
N GLN A 46 -6.56 11.47 8.71
CA GLN A 46 -5.56 11.02 9.69
C GLN A 46 -4.87 9.69 9.32
N CYS A 47 -5.28 9.01 8.24
CA CYS A 47 -4.55 7.85 7.74
C CYS A 47 -3.14 8.25 7.26
N GLN A 48 -2.15 7.47 7.63
CA GLN A 48 -0.74 7.67 7.26
C GLN A 48 -0.21 6.37 6.67
N TRP A 49 0.39 6.44 5.49
CA TRP A 49 1.11 5.30 4.92
C TRP A 49 2.26 4.91 5.83
N LEU A 50 2.33 3.64 6.24
CA LEU A 50 3.42 3.13 7.05
C LEU A 50 4.44 2.44 6.14
N ALA A 51 5.66 2.95 6.14
CA ALA A 51 6.77 2.44 5.36
C ALA A 51 8.07 2.50 6.17
N PRO A 52 9.08 1.69 5.83
CA PRO A 52 10.44 1.92 6.32
C PRO A 52 10.93 3.32 5.89
N PRO A 53 11.84 3.94 6.66
CA PRO A 53 12.41 5.24 6.30
C PRO A 53 13.19 5.20 4.98
N GLU A 54 13.74 4.04 4.63
CA GLU A 54 14.50 3.78 3.41
C GLU A 54 14.12 2.41 2.83
N TRP A 55 13.98 2.35 1.50
CA TRP A 55 13.61 1.11 0.80
C TRP A 55 14.80 0.29 0.31
N GLU A 56 16.00 0.88 0.19
CA GLU A 56 17.19 0.20 -0.34
C GLU A 56 17.54 -1.10 0.40
N PRO A 57 17.52 -1.15 1.76
CA PRO A 57 17.80 -2.38 2.50
C PRO A 57 16.72 -3.47 2.37
N HIS A 58 15.59 -3.15 1.75
CA HIS A 58 14.43 -4.02 1.60
C HIS A 58 14.11 -4.31 0.14
N ARG A 59 14.97 -3.88 -0.79
CA ARG A 59 14.75 -4.01 -2.23
C ARG A 59 14.61 -5.48 -2.67
N ASP A 60 15.29 -6.39 -1.98
CA ASP A 60 15.24 -7.83 -2.22
C ASP A 60 13.90 -8.48 -1.83
N LYS A 61 13.06 -7.78 -1.08
CA LYS A 61 11.71 -8.21 -0.68
C LYS A 61 10.66 -7.98 -1.77
N PHE A 62 10.96 -7.17 -2.79
CA PHE A 62 10.09 -6.95 -3.94
C PHE A 62 10.15 -8.15 -4.89
N ARG A 63 9.33 -9.17 -4.61
CA ARG A 63 9.38 -10.46 -5.30
C ARG A 63 8.10 -10.80 -6.06
N LEU A 64 7.02 -10.04 -5.86
CA LEU A 64 5.73 -10.33 -6.48
C LEU A 64 5.66 -9.68 -7.88
N PRO A 65 5.69 -10.44 -8.98
CA PRO A 65 5.59 -9.83 -10.30
C PRO A 65 4.19 -9.26 -10.54
N PRO A 66 4.07 -8.10 -11.23
CA PRO A 66 2.77 -7.62 -11.69
C PRO A 66 2.20 -8.60 -12.72
N LYS A 67 0.86 -8.65 -12.82
CA LYS A 67 0.16 -9.45 -13.84
C LYS A 67 0.52 -9.00 -15.25
N ASP A 68 0.65 -7.69 -15.45
CA ASP A 68 1.01 -7.07 -16.71
C ASP A 68 1.65 -5.69 -16.50
N ALA A 69 2.30 -5.16 -17.54
CA ALA A 69 2.94 -3.84 -17.49
C ALA A 69 1.97 -2.67 -17.19
N PRO A 70 0.73 -2.66 -17.72
CA PRO A 70 -0.27 -1.66 -17.34
C PRO A 70 -0.61 -1.65 -15.84
N GLN A 71 -0.70 -2.79 -15.18
CA GLN A 71 -0.95 -2.86 -13.74
C GLN A 71 0.17 -2.16 -12.96
N LEU A 72 1.43 -2.46 -13.28
CA LEU A 72 2.58 -1.81 -12.65
C LEU A 72 2.57 -0.30 -12.88
N ALA A 73 2.32 0.13 -14.12
CA ALA A 73 2.25 1.56 -14.45
C ALA A 73 1.16 2.28 -13.64
N LYS A 74 -0.02 1.66 -13.47
CA LYS A 74 -1.11 2.21 -12.63
C LYS A 74 -0.72 2.31 -11.17
N ALA A 75 -0.06 1.29 -10.61
CA ALA A 75 0.41 1.31 -9.23
C ALA A 75 1.43 2.43 -8.99
N ILE A 76 2.44 2.56 -9.87
CA ILE A 76 3.46 3.63 -9.81
C ILE A 76 2.79 5.01 -9.90
N GLN A 77 1.84 5.18 -10.83
CA GLN A 77 1.12 6.45 -10.96
C GLN A 77 0.30 6.78 -9.71
N LEU A 78 -0.41 5.80 -9.16
CA LEU A 78 -1.22 5.99 -7.96
C LEU A 78 -0.35 6.34 -6.74
N ALA A 79 0.78 5.66 -6.55
CA ALA A 79 1.74 6.00 -5.51
C ALA A 79 2.21 7.46 -5.63
N ARG A 80 2.56 7.93 -6.83
CA ARG A 80 2.92 9.35 -7.08
C ARG A 80 1.79 10.31 -6.75
N THR A 81 0.54 9.99 -7.11
CA THR A 81 -0.63 10.81 -6.76
C THR A 81 -0.86 10.89 -5.25
N LEU A 82 -0.45 9.87 -4.51
CA LEU A 82 -0.52 9.81 -3.04
C LEU A 82 0.72 10.41 -2.36
N SER A 83 1.62 11.04 -3.11
CA SER A 83 2.91 11.57 -2.65
C SER A 83 3.85 10.49 -2.05
N LEU A 84 3.67 9.24 -2.46
CA LEU A 84 4.51 8.08 -2.09
C LEU A 84 5.61 7.90 -3.15
N THR A 85 6.51 8.87 -3.23
CA THR A 85 7.53 8.93 -4.31
C THR A 85 8.54 7.79 -4.20
N GLN A 86 9.01 7.46 -2.98
CA GLN A 86 10.00 6.40 -2.81
C GLN A 86 9.42 5.03 -3.19
N GLU A 87 8.16 4.78 -2.82
CA GLU A 87 7.39 3.60 -3.16
C GLU A 87 7.22 3.46 -4.69
N ALA A 88 6.89 4.55 -5.35
CA ALA A 88 6.77 4.58 -6.81
C ALA A 88 8.11 4.26 -7.49
N ASP A 89 9.21 4.80 -6.96
CA ASP A 89 10.54 4.62 -7.52
C ASP A 89 11.05 3.19 -7.31
N VAL A 90 10.89 2.61 -6.11
CA VAL A 90 11.30 1.21 -5.86
C VAL A 90 10.49 0.22 -6.70
N MET A 91 9.18 0.42 -6.87
CA MET A 91 8.38 -0.40 -7.81
C MET A 91 8.86 -0.24 -9.25
N ASN A 92 9.22 0.97 -9.68
CA ASN A 92 9.72 1.21 -11.03
C ASN A 92 11.09 0.55 -11.27
N GLN A 93 11.97 0.58 -10.27
CA GLN A 93 13.31 0.02 -10.32
C GLN A 93 13.32 -1.51 -10.21
N THR A 94 12.49 -2.09 -9.36
CA THR A 94 12.40 -3.55 -9.15
C THR A 94 11.49 -4.23 -10.15
N ARG A 95 10.54 -3.47 -10.74
CA ARG A 95 9.48 -3.99 -11.62
C ARG A 95 8.61 -5.05 -10.93
N ALA A 96 8.56 -5.03 -9.59
CA ALA A 96 7.83 -5.96 -8.75
C ALA A 96 7.07 -5.21 -7.64
N PHE A 97 6.16 -5.92 -7.00
CA PHE A 97 5.41 -5.50 -5.82
C PHE A 97 5.97 -6.17 -4.56
N LEU A 98 5.54 -5.68 -3.40
CA LEU A 98 5.91 -6.20 -2.10
C LEU A 98 4.67 -6.52 -1.29
N GLU A 99 4.60 -7.75 -0.78
CA GLU A 99 3.61 -8.18 0.21
C GLU A 99 4.07 -7.76 1.61
N GLN A 100 3.16 -7.31 2.46
CA GLN A 100 3.49 -6.87 3.83
C GLN A 100 4.13 -8.00 4.66
N GLU A 101 3.75 -9.25 4.39
CA GLU A 101 4.26 -10.46 5.06
C GLU A 101 5.75 -10.66 4.83
N ALA A 102 6.36 -10.04 3.81
CA ALA A 102 7.80 -10.07 3.57
C ALA A 102 8.63 -9.44 4.72
N PHE A 103 7.99 -8.71 5.64
CA PHE A 103 8.63 -8.17 6.85
C PHE A 103 8.54 -9.08 8.06
N LEU A 104 7.76 -10.15 8.02
CA LEU A 104 7.69 -11.11 9.11
C LEU A 104 8.94 -11.99 9.12
N PRO A 105 9.41 -12.42 10.31
CA PRO A 105 10.49 -13.41 10.39
C PRO A 105 10.08 -14.72 9.72
N GLU A 106 11.04 -15.41 9.11
CA GLU A 106 10.84 -16.79 8.64
C GLU A 106 10.47 -17.68 9.84
N LEU A 107 9.39 -18.45 9.72
CA LEU A 107 8.90 -19.38 10.74
C LEU A 107 9.74 -20.66 10.82
#